data_AF-K5ZAN3-F1
#
_entry.id   AF-K5ZAN3-F1
#
_cell.length_a   1.000
_cell.length_b   1.000
_cell.length_c   1.000
_cell.angle_alpha   90.00
_cell.angle_beta   90.00
_cell.angle_gamma   90.00
#
_symmetry.space_group_name_H-M   'P 1'
#
loop_
_entity.id
_entity.type
_entity.pdbx_description
1 polymer ?
#
loop_
_entity_poly.entity_id
_entity_poly.type
_entity_poly.pdbx_seq_one_letter_code
_entity_poly.pdbx_strand_id
1 'polypeptide(L)'
;MENLCYPTIGEDGRTSYNFVQILKRFDIMTDFKTKKSTKRLYSAVVSPEIKNFMFSLYNLLELQDYRSMPSRYRYFYLELSKMVYLIKYKTAKNEAPFYVLTVDQLAKKLGIEIAEPKDRKKKVASILKKMNTYLKYTNFNFSFVKGDHERWVYTVLFSFPRHTLHYFDEGQYAVVVKKFYKNLLGLYVEIAYPDTDMAVRRKKIKEVEEDAGLYKEFLLWANSPESVEKKKQIYISDFVAVFGRFPEGWAQEELESANGTEVAPAPEEFISPETDGAVNMDNPAV
;
A
#
# COMPACT_ATOMS: atom_id res chain seq x y z
N MET A 1 6.09 -12.29 18.80
CA MET A 1 5.57 -11.12 18.07
C MET A 1 6.75 -10.22 17.79
N GLU A 2 6.99 -9.88 16.52
CA GLU A 2 8.06 -8.95 16.14
C GLU A 2 7.62 -7.52 16.46
N ASN A 3 8.44 -6.79 17.21
CA ASN A 3 8.26 -5.36 17.48
C ASN A 3 9.31 -4.58 16.69
N LEU A 4 8.92 -3.44 16.14
CA LEU A 4 9.87 -2.46 15.62
C LEU A 4 10.52 -1.74 16.80
N CYS A 5 11.84 -1.61 16.78
CA CYS A 5 12.61 -0.88 17.78
C CYS A 5 13.33 0.28 17.10
N TYR A 6 13.20 1.50 17.64
CA TYR A 6 13.97 2.64 17.18
C TYR A 6 14.44 3.53 18.35
N PRO A 7 15.68 4.07 18.28
CA PRO A 7 16.19 4.98 19.29
C PRO A 7 15.70 6.41 19.05
N THR A 8 15.43 7.14 20.13
CA THR A 8 15.20 8.60 20.13
C THR A 8 16.09 9.25 21.17
N ILE A 9 16.75 10.35 20.81
CA ILE A 9 17.55 11.14 21.75
C ILE A 9 16.64 12.23 22.30
N GLY A 10 16.39 12.20 23.61
CA GLY A 10 15.64 13.23 24.33
C GLY A 10 16.45 14.52 24.48
N GLU A 11 15.76 15.64 24.70
CA GLU A 11 16.37 16.94 25.00
C GLU A 11 17.24 16.90 26.28
N ASP A 12 17.01 15.92 27.16
CA ASP A 12 17.77 15.62 28.37
C ASP A 12 19.05 14.79 28.10
N GLY A 13 19.37 14.49 26.83
CA GLY A 13 20.53 13.71 26.43
C GLY A 13 20.36 12.19 26.62
N ARG A 14 19.21 11.71 27.08
CA ARG A 14 18.97 10.26 27.21
C ARG A 14 18.58 9.65 25.87
N THR A 15 19.08 8.45 25.60
CA THR A 15 18.61 7.63 24.46
C THR A 15 17.51 6.69 24.95
N SER A 16 16.28 6.92 24.50
CA SER A 16 15.14 6.04 24.76
C SER A 16 14.95 5.08 23.60
N TYR A 17 14.67 3.81 23.90
CA TYR A 17 14.33 2.79 22.91
C TYR A 17 12.82 2.61 22.89
N ASN A 18 12.19 3.03 21.79
CA ASN A 18 10.76 2.90 21.62
C ASN A 18 10.45 1.56 20.94
N PHE A 19 9.49 0.83 21.48
CA PHE A 19 9.02 -0.45 20.94
C PHE A 19 7.61 -0.29 20.40
N VAL A 20 7.44 -0.55 19.10
CA VAL A 20 6.14 -0.47 18.43
C VAL A 20 5.75 -1.85 17.97
N GLN A 21 4.61 -2.33 18.49
CA GLN A 21 4.06 -3.61 18.10
C GLN A 21 3.50 -3.54 16.68
N ILE A 22 3.88 -4.45 15.79
CA ILE A 22 3.45 -4.39 14.38
C ILE A 22 1.93 -4.56 14.25
N LEU A 23 1.39 -5.57 14.92
CA LEU A 23 -0.04 -5.87 14.94
C LEU A 23 -0.62 -5.56 16.32
N LYS A 24 -1.62 -4.68 16.36
CA LYS A 24 -2.40 -4.38 17.56
C LYS A 24 -3.41 -5.48 17.88
N ARG A 25 -4.03 -6.08 16.85
CA ARG A 25 -5.02 -7.16 16.99
C ARG A 25 -4.93 -8.13 15.82
N PHE A 26 -5.17 -9.41 16.09
CA PHE A 26 -5.27 -10.45 15.07
C PHE A 26 -6.43 -11.38 15.41
N ASP A 27 -7.52 -11.26 14.66
CA ASP A 27 -8.74 -12.03 14.84
C ASP A 27 -8.80 -13.14 13.79
N ILE A 28 -9.21 -14.34 14.19
CA ILE A 28 -9.43 -15.48 13.30
C ILE A 28 -10.90 -15.87 13.41
N MET A 29 -11.68 -15.61 12.36
CA MET A 29 -13.02 -16.17 12.27
C MET A 29 -12.90 -17.59 11.70
N THR A 30 -13.17 -18.58 12.54
CA THR A 30 -13.19 -19.99 12.16
C THR A 30 -14.49 -20.62 12.64
N ASP A 31 -15.18 -21.28 11.71
CA ASP A 31 -16.19 -22.27 12.08
C ASP A 31 -15.50 -23.63 12.26
N PHE A 32 -15.28 -24.01 13.52
CA PHE A 32 -14.61 -25.27 13.88
C PHE A 32 -15.42 -26.53 13.52
N LYS A 33 -16.67 -26.38 13.06
CA LYS A 33 -17.52 -27.50 12.62
C LYS A 33 -17.28 -27.89 11.16
N THR A 34 -16.57 -27.05 10.40
CA THR A 34 -16.35 -27.26 8.96
C THR A 34 -15.12 -28.14 8.71
N LYS A 35 -15.14 -28.97 7.65
CA LYS A 35 -14.03 -29.86 7.28
C LYS A 35 -12.74 -29.05 7.06
N LYS A 36 -11.57 -29.70 7.22
CA LYS A 36 -10.19 -29.16 7.20
C LYS A 36 -9.80 -28.20 6.04
N SER A 37 -10.68 -27.91 5.08
CA SER A 37 -10.46 -27.10 3.87
C SER A 37 -11.33 -25.83 3.74
N THR A 38 -12.03 -25.39 4.79
CA THR A 38 -12.79 -24.13 4.76
C THR A 38 -11.88 -22.91 4.82
N LYS A 39 -12.15 -21.93 3.94
CA LYS A 39 -11.43 -20.64 3.93
C LYS A 39 -11.57 -19.97 5.30
N ARG A 40 -10.45 -19.64 5.92
CA ARG A 40 -10.40 -18.91 7.20
C ARG A 40 -10.29 -17.42 6.89
N LEU A 41 -11.12 -16.61 7.53
CA LEU A 41 -11.00 -15.17 7.45
C LEU A 41 -10.08 -14.70 8.58
N TYR A 42 -8.98 -14.05 8.18
CA TYR A 42 -8.03 -13.43 9.08
C TYR A 42 -8.23 -11.93 9.04
N SER A 43 -8.41 -11.31 10.21
CA SER A 43 -8.48 -9.86 10.36
C SER A 43 -7.29 -9.42 11.19
N ALA A 44 -6.47 -8.51 10.63
CA ALA A 44 -5.30 -7.98 11.30
C ALA A 44 -5.41 -6.46 11.41
N VAL A 45 -5.22 -5.92 12.61
CA VAL A 45 -5.20 -4.49 12.87
C VAL A 45 -3.76 -4.07 13.13
N VAL A 46 -3.22 -3.21 12.26
CA VAL A 46 -1.88 -2.63 12.39
C VAL A 46 -1.86 -1.62 13.54
N SER A 47 -0.71 -1.45 14.21
CA SER A 47 -0.53 -0.42 15.23
C SER A 47 -0.87 0.99 14.67
N PRO A 48 -1.58 1.84 15.44
CA PRO A 48 -1.85 3.22 15.06
C PRO A 48 -0.57 4.02 14.77
N GLU A 49 0.49 3.80 15.54
CA GLU A 49 1.79 4.44 15.36
C GLU A 49 2.35 4.13 13.95
N ILE A 50 2.33 2.86 13.54
CA ILE A 50 2.75 2.45 12.18
C ILE A 50 1.80 2.99 11.12
N LYS A 51 0.49 2.92 11.35
CA LYS A 51 -0.51 3.40 10.39
C LYS A 51 -0.36 4.90 10.13
N ASN A 52 -0.03 5.68 11.15
CA ASN A 52 0.26 7.10 11.01
C ASN A 52 1.52 7.35 10.16
N PHE A 53 2.56 6.53 10.34
CA PHE A 53 3.74 6.59 9.46
C PHE A 53 3.40 6.33 8.00
N MET A 54 2.48 5.40 7.69
CA MET A 54 2.06 5.11 6.32
C MET A 54 1.41 6.31 5.60
N PHE A 55 0.83 7.26 6.34
CA PHE A 55 0.29 8.50 5.77
C PHE A 55 1.35 9.60 5.55
N SER A 56 2.54 9.44 6.13
CA SER A 56 3.62 10.42 6.08
C SER A 56 4.81 9.98 5.23
N LEU A 57 5.01 8.67 5.06
CA LEU A 57 6.15 8.08 4.37
C LEU A 57 5.65 7.24 3.21
N TYR A 58 6.01 7.66 2.00
CA TYR A 58 5.71 6.93 0.78
C TYR A 58 6.87 5.97 0.44
N ASN A 59 6.55 4.68 0.29
CA ASN A 59 7.47 3.70 -0.25
C ASN A 59 7.11 3.42 -1.71
N LEU A 60 8.09 3.56 -2.60
CA LEU A 60 8.01 3.25 -4.02
C LEU A 60 7.96 1.74 -4.28
N LEU A 61 6.89 1.07 -3.87
CA LEU A 61 6.76 -0.37 -3.98
C LEU A 61 5.58 -0.73 -4.88
N GLU A 62 5.86 -1.35 -6.02
CA GLU A 62 4.82 -2.05 -6.77
C GLU A 62 4.59 -3.43 -6.15
N LEU A 63 3.39 -3.65 -5.62
CA LEU A 63 3.04 -4.83 -4.85
C LEU A 63 3.02 -6.11 -5.70
N GLN A 64 2.58 -6.00 -6.96
CA GLN A 64 2.54 -7.13 -7.88
C GLN A 64 3.95 -7.66 -8.15
N ASP A 65 4.88 -6.76 -8.48
CA ASP A 65 6.29 -7.06 -8.73
C ASP A 65 6.99 -7.57 -7.46
N TYR A 66 6.69 -7.00 -6.29
CA TYR A 66 7.24 -7.47 -5.01
C TYR A 66 6.78 -8.91 -4.69
N ARG A 67 5.50 -9.23 -4.94
CA ARG A 67 4.93 -10.55 -4.68
C ARG A 67 5.42 -11.61 -5.65
N SER A 68 5.54 -11.28 -6.94
CA SER A 68 6.06 -12.19 -7.99
C SER A 68 7.51 -12.57 -7.75
N MET A 69 8.26 -11.71 -7.05
CA MET A 69 9.66 -11.91 -6.77
C MET A 69 9.91 -13.02 -5.72
N PRO A 70 10.85 -13.95 -5.98
CA PRO A 70 11.29 -14.92 -4.98
C PRO A 70 11.77 -14.26 -3.68
N SER A 71 11.44 -14.87 -2.54
CA SER A 71 11.71 -14.31 -1.19
C SER A 71 13.15 -13.80 -1.03
N ARG A 72 14.14 -14.57 -1.50
CA ARG A 72 15.57 -14.23 -1.43
C ARG A 72 15.97 -12.92 -2.13
N TYR A 73 15.14 -12.38 -3.02
CA TYR A 73 15.41 -11.15 -3.76
C TYR A 73 14.56 -9.96 -3.29
N ARG A 74 13.58 -10.18 -2.42
CA ARG A 74 12.66 -9.13 -1.94
C ARG A 74 13.35 -8.01 -1.20
N TYR A 75 14.41 -8.31 -0.44
CA TYR A 75 15.24 -7.26 0.16
C TYR A 75 15.93 -6.37 -0.88
N PHE A 76 16.39 -6.95 -2.00
CA PHE A 76 16.96 -6.18 -3.09
C PHE A 76 15.90 -5.36 -3.83
N TYR A 77 14.65 -5.84 -3.90
CA TYR A 77 13.55 -5.06 -4.46
C TYR A 77 13.34 -3.73 -3.72
N LEU A 78 13.42 -3.74 -2.38
CA LEU A 78 13.36 -2.50 -1.59
C LEU A 78 14.50 -1.53 -1.96
N GLU A 79 15.66 -2.05 -2.34
CA GLU A 79 16.75 -1.23 -2.86
C GLU A 79 16.36 -0.62 -4.22
N LEU A 80 15.72 -1.36 -5.13
CA LEU A 80 15.24 -0.82 -6.42
C LEU A 80 14.32 0.39 -6.22
N SER A 81 13.39 0.31 -5.25
CA SER A 81 12.51 1.42 -4.88
C SER A 81 13.30 2.68 -4.53
N LYS A 82 14.37 2.53 -3.72
CA LYS A 82 15.29 3.63 -3.39
C LYS A 82 16.07 4.13 -4.61
N MET A 83 16.48 3.24 -5.52
CA MET A 83 17.19 3.63 -6.74
C MET A 83 16.31 4.48 -7.65
N VAL A 84 15.02 4.12 -7.81
CA VAL A 84 14.05 4.90 -8.60
C VAL A 84 13.95 6.33 -8.06
N TYR A 85 13.74 6.50 -6.75
CA TYR A 85 13.69 7.80 -6.08
C TYR A 85 14.93 8.66 -6.40
N LEU A 86 16.11 8.10 -6.14
CA LEU A 86 17.37 8.84 -6.30
C LEU A 86 17.65 9.20 -7.75
N ILE A 87 17.30 8.33 -8.69
CA ILE A 87 17.46 8.62 -10.13
C ILE A 87 16.50 9.73 -10.56
N LYS A 88 15.24 9.73 -10.09
CA LYS A 88 14.31 10.84 -10.36
C LYS A 88 14.84 12.16 -9.81
N TYR A 89 15.33 12.15 -8.58
CA TYR A 89 15.93 13.33 -7.94
C TYR A 89 17.13 13.87 -8.73
N LYS A 90 18.07 13.01 -9.14
CA LYS A 90 19.20 13.40 -9.99
C LYS A 90 18.75 13.98 -11.33
N THR A 91 17.76 13.35 -11.96
CA THR A 91 17.19 13.81 -13.23
C THR A 91 16.62 15.23 -13.10
N ALA A 92 15.90 15.51 -12.01
CA ALA A 92 15.35 16.85 -11.73
C ALA A 92 16.44 17.93 -11.54
N LYS A 93 17.65 17.53 -11.13
CA LYS A 93 18.83 18.40 -10.98
C LYS A 93 19.71 18.47 -12.22
N ASN A 94 19.31 17.88 -13.34
CA ASN A 94 20.15 17.71 -14.54
C ASN A 94 21.47 16.96 -14.27
N GLU A 95 21.49 16.08 -13.27
CA GLU A 95 22.61 15.18 -12.99
C GLU A 95 22.46 13.85 -13.74
N ALA A 96 23.56 13.09 -13.86
CA ALA A 96 23.54 11.79 -14.52
C ALA A 96 22.55 10.82 -13.83
N PRO A 97 21.55 10.27 -14.55
CA PRO A 97 20.42 9.54 -13.97
C PRO A 97 20.77 8.08 -13.67
N PHE A 98 21.89 7.85 -12.99
CA PHE A 98 22.37 6.53 -12.61
C PHE A 98 22.50 6.37 -11.10
N TYR A 99 22.13 5.18 -10.63
CA TYR A 99 22.51 4.70 -9.32
C TYR A 99 23.73 3.79 -9.46
N VAL A 100 24.72 3.95 -8.59
CA VAL A 100 26.01 3.28 -8.71
C VAL A 100 26.21 2.34 -7.53
N LEU A 101 26.53 1.08 -7.83
CA LEU A 101 26.96 0.09 -6.84
C LEU A 101 28.21 -0.62 -7.35
N THR A 102 29.05 -1.13 -6.46
CA THR A 102 30.11 -2.06 -6.85
C THR A 102 29.58 -3.48 -6.98
N VAL A 103 30.29 -4.33 -7.73
CA VAL A 103 29.98 -5.77 -7.79
C VAL A 103 29.97 -6.41 -6.40
N ASP A 104 30.83 -5.96 -5.49
CA ASP A 104 30.94 -6.52 -4.14
C ASP A 104 29.79 -6.11 -3.23
N GLN A 105 29.35 -4.84 -3.34
CA GLN A 105 28.14 -4.38 -2.67
C GLN A 105 26.91 -5.16 -3.13
N LEU A 106 26.80 -5.42 -4.44
CA LEU A 106 25.73 -6.25 -5.00
C LEU A 106 25.83 -7.70 -4.54
N ALA A 107 27.03 -8.29 -4.55
CA ALA A 107 27.24 -9.66 -4.09
C ALA A 107 26.81 -9.84 -2.63
N LYS A 108 27.18 -8.89 -1.76
CA LYS A 108 26.73 -8.87 -0.36
C LYS A 108 25.21 -8.76 -0.24
N LYS A 109 24.58 -7.82 -0.95
CA LYS A 109 23.11 -7.64 -0.94
C LYS A 109 22.34 -8.85 -1.50
N LEU A 110 22.93 -9.61 -2.42
CA LEU A 110 22.33 -10.78 -3.06
C LEU A 110 22.70 -12.11 -2.38
N GLY A 111 23.51 -12.08 -1.32
CA GLY A 111 24.00 -13.28 -0.62
C GLY A 111 24.87 -14.17 -1.51
N ILE A 112 25.82 -13.58 -2.23
CA ILE A 112 26.73 -14.30 -3.14
C ILE A 112 28.11 -14.38 -2.50
N GLU A 113 28.55 -15.59 -2.18
CA GLU A 113 29.87 -15.88 -1.61
C GLU A 113 30.75 -16.56 -2.67
N ILE A 114 31.32 -15.77 -3.58
CA ILE A 114 32.25 -16.24 -4.61
C ILE A 114 33.54 -15.44 -4.47
N ALA A 115 34.68 -16.11 -4.25
CA ALA A 115 35.97 -15.46 -4.08
C ALA A 115 36.49 -14.84 -5.39
N GLU A 116 36.36 -15.56 -6.50
CA GLU A 116 36.85 -15.15 -7.82
C GLU A 116 36.04 -13.97 -8.40
N PRO A 117 36.67 -12.78 -8.63
CA PRO A 117 35.95 -11.57 -9.07
C PRO A 117 35.21 -11.75 -10.40
N LYS A 118 35.81 -12.47 -11.36
CA LYS A 118 35.21 -12.71 -12.68
C LYS A 118 33.90 -13.50 -12.56
N ASP A 119 33.89 -14.54 -11.73
CA ASP A 119 32.72 -15.40 -11.57
C ASP A 119 31.67 -14.76 -10.66
N ARG A 120 32.09 -13.97 -9.66
CA ARG A 120 31.21 -13.10 -8.88
C ARG A 120 30.43 -12.15 -9.78
N LYS A 121 31.12 -11.43 -10.68
CA LYS A 121 30.50 -10.53 -11.67
C LYS A 121 29.48 -11.26 -12.55
N LYS A 122 29.85 -12.43 -13.08
CA LYS A 122 28.93 -13.25 -13.91
C LYS A 122 27.69 -13.66 -13.12
N LYS A 123 27.85 -14.07 -11.86
CA LYS A 123 26.73 -14.48 -11.00
C LYS A 123 25.80 -13.33 -10.68
N VAL A 124 26.35 -12.16 -10.34
CA VAL A 124 25.58 -10.92 -10.17
C VAL A 124 24.80 -10.60 -11.44
N ALA A 125 25.44 -10.58 -12.61
CA ALA A 125 24.78 -10.30 -13.88
C ALA A 125 23.63 -11.29 -14.18
N SER A 126 23.86 -12.58 -13.95
CA SER A 126 22.85 -13.63 -14.15
C SER A 126 21.64 -13.44 -13.22
N ILE A 127 21.88 -13.11 -11.94
CA ILE A 127 20.81 -12.84 -10.99
C ILE A 127 20.03 -11.59 -11.38
N LEU A 128 20.69 -10.48 -11.70
CA LEU A 128 20.01 -9.24 -12.11
C LEU A 128 19.15 -9.45 -13.37
N LYS A 129 19.66 -10.18 -14.38
CA LYS A 129 18.86 -10.56 -15.56
C LYS A 129 17.65 -11.40 -15.19
N LYS A 130 17.83 -12.39 -14.32
CA LYS A 130 16.74 -13.24 -13.84
C LYS A 130 15.73 -12.45 -13.00
N MET A 131 16.16 -11.46 -12.23
CA MET A 131 15.24 -10.60 -11.47
C MET A 131 14.31 -9.84 -12.41
N ASN A 132 14.84 -9.26 -13.50
CA ASN A 132 14.03 -8.57 -14.50
C ASN A 132 12.93 -9.43 -15.15
N THR A 133 13.06 -10.76 -15.18
CA THR A 133 11.99 -11.63 -15.74
C THR A 133 10.77 -11.76 -14.81
N TYR A 134 10.89 -11.38 -13.54
CA TYR A 134 9.77 -11.36 -12.59
C TYR A 134 9.06 -10.00 -12.53
N LEU A 135 9.69 -8.96 -13.08
CA LEU A 135 9.23 -7.58 -12.98
C LEU A 135 8.43 -7.19 -14.22
N LYS A 136 7.31 -6.50 -14.00
CA LYS A 136 6.47 -5.95 -15.07
C LYS A 136 6.53 -4.42 -15.12
N TYR A 137 6.68 -3.76 -13.98
CA TYR A 137 6.62 -2.29 -13.88
C TYR A 137 7.95 -1.68 -13.42
N THR A 138 8.69 -2.39 -12.58
CA THR A 138 9.99 -1.97 -11.98
C THR A 138 11.21 -2.48 -12.73
N ASN A 139 11.07 -2.84 -14.01
CA ASN A 139 12.21 -3.30 -14.81
C ASN A 139 13.32 -2.26 -14.83
N PHE A 140 14.57 -2.73 -14.79
CA PHE A 140 15.74 -1.88 -14.74
C PHE A 140 16.78 -2.28 -15.76
N ASN A 141 17.55 -1.31 -16.21
CA ASN A 141 18.74 -1.51 -17.02
C ASN A 141 19.98 -1.47 -16.13
N PHE A 142 20.98 -2.28 -16.45
CA PHE A 142 22.26 -2.22 -15.76
C PHE A 142 23.43 -2.42 -16.71
N SER A 143 24.54 -1.73 -16.44
CA SER A 143 25.77 -1.84 -17.22
C SER A 143 26.99 -1.87 -16.30
N PHE A 144 27.97 -2.71 -16.63
CA PHE A 144 29.24 -2.72 -15.92
C PHE A 144 30.20 -1.70 -16.52
N VAL A 145 30.69 -0.80 -15.69
CA VAL A 145 31.73 0.18 -16.07
C VAL A 145 32.99 -0.15 -15.28
N LYS A 146 34.13 0.05 -15.94
CA LYS A 146 35.45 -0.15 -15.36
C LYS A 146 36.05 1.23 -15.11
N GLY A 147 36.56 1.47 -13.90
CA GLY A 147 37.31 2.71 -13.61
C GLY A 147 38.61 2.75 -14.41
N ASP A 148 39.02 3.94 -14.81
CA ASP A 148 40.33 4.13 -15.44
C ASP A 148 41.43 3.65 -14.48
N HIS A 149 42.39 2.88 -15.00
CA HIS A 149 43.53 2.30 -14.26
C HIS A 149 43.22 1.20 -13.21
N GLU A 150 42.00 0.66 -13.12
CA GLU A 150 41.71 -0.43 -12.16
C GLU A 150 41.83 -1.82 -12.79
N ARG A 151 42.53 -2.76 -12.15
CA ARG A 151 42.68 -4.13 -12.69
C ARG A 151 41.37 -4.93 -12.63
N TRP A 152 40.55 -4.77 -11.59
CA TRP A 152 39.38 -5.64 -11.32
C TRP A 152 38.14 -4.99 -10.68
N VAL A 153 38.10 -3.66 -10.51
CA VAL A 153 36.94 -3.01 -9.87
C VAL A 153 35.91 -2.67 -10.96
N TYR A 154 34.75 -3.32 -10.88
CA TYR A 154 33.60 -3.00 -11.73
C TYR A 154 32.55 -2.27 -10.91
N THR A 155 32.18 -1.10 -11.38
CA THR A 155 30.96 -0.42 -10.97
C THR A 155 29.81 -0.91 -11.84
N VAL A 156 28.62 -0.93 -11.25
CA VAL A 156 27.37 -1.28 -11.91
C VAL A 156 26.51 -0.04 -11.87
N LEU A 157 26.24 0.50 -13.05
CA LEU A 157 25.30 1.60 -13.23
C LEU A 157 23.91 1.02 -13.41
N PHE A 158 22.97 1.46 -12.60
CA PHE A 158 21.54 1.16 -12.74
C PHE A 158 20.82 2.37 -13.33
N SER A 159 19.92 2.11 -14.26
CA SER A 159 18.97 3.09 -14.79
C SER A 159 17.60 2.44 -14.96
N PHE A 160 16.56 3.25 -15.05
CA PHE A 160 15.19 2.76 -15.24
C PHE A 160 14.61 3.32 -16.54
N PRO A 161 13.80 2.54 -17.26
CA PRO A 161 13.04 3.03 -18.40
C PRO A 161 12.16 4.23 -18.00
N ARG A 162 11.92 5.12 -18.96
CA ARG A 162 11.10 6.32 -18.74
C ARG A 162 9.69 5.98 -18.24
N HIS A 163 9.09 4.91 -18.75
CA HIS A 163 7.76 4.46 -18.31
C HIS A 163 7.75 3.99 -16.84
N THR A 164 8.80 3.33 -16.36
CA THR A 164 8.95 2.97 -14.94
C THR A 164 9.05 4.22 -14.07
N LEU A 165 9.88 5.19 -14.46
CA LEU A 165 10.04 6.44 -13.70
C LEU A 165 8.73 7.27 -13.63
N HIS A 166 7.92 7.24 -14.70
CA HIS A 166 6.59 7.87 -14.74
C HIS A 166 5.54 7.07 -13.96
N TYR A 167 5.59 5.74 -14.01
CA TYR A 167 4.68 4.89 -13.25
C TYR A 167 4.76 5.18 -11.75
N PHE A 168 5.98 5.37 -11.27
CA PHE A 168 6.29 5.76 -9.90
C PHE A 168 6.24 7.27 -9.70
N ASP A 169 5.18 7.93 -10.16
CA ASP A 169 4.97 9.35 -9.87
C ASP A 169 4.52 9.56 -8.41
N GLU A 170 5.52 9.69 -7.54
CA GLU A 170 5.40 10.09 -6.14
C GLU A 170 4.50 11.32 -5.94
N GLY A 171 4.44 12.22 -6.93
CA GLY A 171 3.59 13.40 -6.89
C GLY A 171 2.11 13.02 -6.78
N GLN A 172 1.62 12.09 -7.61
CA GLN A 172 0.21 11.72 -7.61
C GLN A 172 -0.18 10.98 -6.33
N TYR A 173 0.62 10.03 -5.86
CA TYR A 173 0.35 9.34 -4.59
C TYR A 173 0.40 10.28 -3.40
N ALA A 174 1.41 11.17 -3.32
CA ALA A 174 1.46 12.18 -2.27
C ALA A 174 0.26 13.13 -2.32
N VAL A 175 -0.22 13.48 -3.52
CA VAL A 175 -1.44 14.28 -3.70
C VAL A 175 -2.66 13.51 -3.19
N VAL A 176 -2.83 12.23 -3.51
CA VAL A 176 -3.94 11.41 -2.97
C VAL A 176 -3.89 11.35 -1.45
N VAL A 177 -2.74 11.00 -0.86
CA VAL A 177 -2.61 10.86 0.59
C VAL A 177 -2.87 12.19 1.30
N LYS A 178 -2.30 13.29 0.78
CA LYS A 178 -2.53 14.64 1.32
C LYS A 178 -3.99 15.05 1.21
N LYS A 179 -4.63 14.77 0.07
CA LYS A 179 -6.04 15.09 -0.18
C LYS A 179 -6.96 14.28 0.72
N PHE A 180 -6.73 12.97 0.81
CA PHE A 180 -7.42 12.05 1.70
C PHE A 180 -7.34 12.50 3.15
N TYR A 181 -6.14 12.83 3.62
CA TYR A 181 -5.92 13.28 4.99
C TYR A 181 -6.65 14.60 5.29
N LYS A 182 -6.55 15.58 4.37
CA LYS A 182 -7.25 16.86 4.50
C LYS A 182 -8.77 16.69 4.54
N ASN A 183 -9.31 15.81 3.70
CA ASN A 183 -10.74 15.53 3.65
C ASN A 183 -11.22 14.73 4.88
N LEU A 184 -10.41 13.80 5.39
CA LEU A 184 -10.66 13.13 6.67
C LEU A 184 -10.74 14.12 7.83
N LEU A 185 -9.82 15.08 7.87
CA LEU A 185 -9.82 16.12 8.88
C LEU A 185 -11.05 17.03 8.77
N GLY A 186 -11.44 17.37 7.54
CA GLY A 186 -12.69 18.09 7.28
C GLY A 186 -13.92 17.33 7.80
N LEU A 187 -13.98 16.01 7.56
CA LEU A 187 -15.05 15.15 8.06
C LEU A 187 -15.05 15.07 9.60
N TYR A 188 -13.88 14.95 10.22
CA TYR A 188 -13.76 14.96 11.68
C TYR A 188 -14.33 16.24 12.29
N VAL A 189 -13.93 17.40 11.77
CA VAL A 189 -14.40 18.70 12.28
C VAL A 189 -15.91 18.85 12.07
N GLU A 190 -16.45 18.38 10.94
CA GLU A 190 -17.90 18.39 10.70
C GLU A 190 -18.69 17.58 11.75
N ILE A 191 -18.14 16.44 12.18
CA ILE A 191 -18.79 15.56 13.16
C ILE A 191 -18.60 16.09 14.58
N ALA A 192 -17.39 16.54 14.93
CA ALA A 192 -17.03 16.96 16.28
C ALA A 192 -17.58 18.36 16.64
N TYR A 193 -17.82 19.21 15.65
CA TYR A 193 -18.31 20.57 15.83
C TYR A 193 -19.52 20.84 14.92
N PRO A 194 -20.66 20.18 15.19
CA PRO A 194 -21.91 20.46 14.48
C PRO A 194 -22.28 21.94 14.68
N ASP A 195 -22.97 22.54 13.71
CA ASP A 195 -23.44 23.94 13.73
C ASP A 195 -22.39 25.04 13.51
N THR A 196 -21.24 24.69 12.92
CA THR A 196 -20.26 25.69 12.43
C THR A 196 -20.41 25.98 10.95
N ASP A 197 -20.56 27.26 10.58
CA ASP A 197 -20.49 27.70 9.17
C ASP A 197 -19.13 27.34 8.55
N MET A 198 -19.09 27.25 7.21
CA MET A 198 -17.91 26.88 6.43
C MET A 198 -16.67 27.73 6.74
N ALA A 199 -16.83 29.02 7.08
CA ALA A 199 -15.71 29.86 7.47
C ALA A 199 -15.11 29.44 8.83
N VAL A 200 -15.96 29.13 9.81
CA VAL A 200 -15.57 28.68 11.14
C VAL A 200 -14.96 27.28 11.07
N ARG A 201 -15.55 26.39 10.25
CA ARG A 201 -15.04 25.04 10.01
C ARG A 201 -13.61 25.05 9.48
N ARG A 202 -13.30 25.92 8.51
CA ARG A 202 -11.93 26.08 7.99
C ARG A 202 -10.93 26.55 9.05
N LYS A 203 -11.35 27.45 9.95
CA LYS A 203 -10.51 27.89 11.07
C LYS A 203 -10.26 26.73 12.05
N LYS A 204 -11.29 25.95 12.33
CA LYS A 204 -11.22 24.80 13.25
C LYS A 204 -10.34 23.68 12.71
N ILE A 205 -10.36 23.43 11.41
CA ILE A 205 -9.43 22.50 10.76
C ILE A 205 -7.98 22.89 11.06
N LYS A 206 -7.61 24.16 10.86
CA LYS A 206 -6.25 24.63 11.15
C LYS A 206 -5.88 24.52 12.63
N GLU A 207 -6.82 24.84 13.52
CA GLU A 207 -6.62 24.70 14.97
C GLU A 207 -6.32 23.25 15.35
N VAL A 208 -7.03 22.28 14.77
CA VAL A 208 -6.77 20.85 15.01
C VAL A 208 -5.44 20.40 14.40
N GLU A 209 -4.98 20.99 13.29
CA GLU A 209 -3.65 20.69 12.72
C GLU A 209 -2.51 21.22 13.58
N GLU A 210 -2.68 22.40 14.20
CA GLU A 210 -1.64 23.11 14.94
C GLU A 210 -1.57 22.68 16.43
N ASP A 211 -2.69 22.29 17.03
CA ASP A 211 -2.75 21.84 18.42
C ASP A 211 -2.47 20.34 18.56
N ALA A 212 -1.40 19.99 19.28
CA ALA A 212 -0.97 18.60 19.44
C ALA A 212 -2.00 17.72 20.18
N GLY A 213 -2.81 18.28 21.07
CA GLY A 213 -3.85 17.57 21.81
C GLY A 213 -5.03 17.22 20.92
N LEU A 214 -5.59 18.23 20.25
CA LEU A 214 -6.69 18.06 19.29
C LEU A 214 -6.27 17.18 18.10
N TYR A 215 -5.03 17.33 17.62
CA TYR A 215 -4.48 16.49 16.58
C TYR A 215 -4.43 15.02 17.02
N LYS A 216 -4.06 14.74 18.27
CA LYS A 216 -4.06 13.39 18.83
C LYS A 216 -5.48 12.82 18.92
N GLU A 217 -6.47 13.61 19.31
CA GLU A 217 -7.89 13.21 19.31
C GLU A 217 -8.38 12.88 17.90
N PHE A 218 -8.05 13.72 16.92
CA PHE A 218 -8.31 13.45 15.52
C PHE A 218 -7.69 12.11 15.08
N LEU A 219 -6.43 11.85 15.42
CA LEU A 219 -5.77 10.58 15.06
C LEU A 219 -6.42 9.37 15.72
N LEU A 220 -6.92 9.49 16.96
CA LEU A 220 -7.68 8.44 17.62
C LEU A 220 -8.99 8.14 16.88
N TRP A 221 -9.74 9.18 16.52
CA TRP A 221 -10.97 9.04 15.72
C TRP A 221 -10.69 8.49 14.32
N ALA A 222 -9.66 8.98 13.63
CA ALA A 222 -9.29 8.53 12.28
C ALA A 222 -8.96 7.02 12.26
N ASN A 223 -8.47 6.50 13.38
CA ASN A 223 -8.17 5.09 13.59
C ASN A 223 -9.31 4.27 14.22
N SER A 224 -10.41 4.91 14.63
CA SER A 224 -11.61 4.24 15.16
C SER A 224 -12.53 3.75 14.03
N PRO A 225 -13.43 2.77 14.32
CA PRO A 225 -14.40 2.28 13.34
C PRO A 225 -15.54 3.27 13.08
N GLU A 226 -15.60 4.40 13.78
CA GLU A 226 -16.65 5.40 13.59
C GLU A 226 -16.58 5.98 12.17
N SER A 227 -17.75 6.19 11.55
CA SER A 227 -17.86 6.77 10.20
C SER A 227 -17.04 6.02 9.12
N VAL A 228 -16.84 4.71 9.26
CA VAL A 228 -15.97 3.94 8.35
C VAL A 228 -16.43 3.99 6.89
N GLU A 229 -17.72 3.92 6.60
CA GLU A 229 -18.24 4.08 5.22
C GLU A 229 -17.90 5.47 4.64
N LYS A 230 -18.09 6.55 5.39
CA LYS A 230 -17.70 7.90 4.94
C LYS A 230 -16.18 8.01 4.69
N LYS A 231 -15.37 7.44 5.59
CA LYS A 231 -13.91 7.38 5.43
C LYS A 231 -13.51 6.61 4.16
N LYS A 232 -14.16 5.48 3.86
CA LYS A 232 -13.92 4.71 2.62
C LYS A 232 -14.29 5.51 1.37
N GLN A 233 -15.45 6.17 1.36
CA GLN A 233 -15.91 6.97 0.23
C GLN A 233 -14.94 8.11 -0.10
N ILE A 234 -14.43 8.82 0.93
CA ILE A 234 -13.42 9.87 0.74
C ILE A 234 -12.16 9.27 0.08
N TYR A 235 -11.67 8.13 0.55
CA TYR A 235 -10.49 7.47 -0.03
C TYR A 235 -10.68 7.16 -1.52
N ILE A 236 -11.80 6.53 -1.88
CA ILE A 236 -12.09 6.16 -3.28
C ILE A 236 -12.23 7.40 -4.15
N SER A 237 -12.99 8.41 -3.68
CA SER A 237 -13.19 9.66 -4.42
C SER A 237 -11.88 10.38 -4.67
N ASP A 238 -11.01 10.48 -3.66
CA ASP A 238 -9.70 11.12 -3.81
C ASP A 238 -8.76 10.33 -4.71
N PHE A 239 -8.79 8.99 -4.63
CA PHE A 239 -8.00 8.13 -5.49
C PHE A 239 -8.42 8.27 -6.96
N VAL A 240 -9.72 8.18 -7.25
CA VAL A 240 -10.26 8.33 -8.61
C VAL A 240 -9.96 9.73 -9.17
N ALA A 241 -10.11 10.77 -8.35
CA ALA A 241 -9.86 12.15 -8.78
C ALA A 241 -8.40 12.42 -9.19
N VAL A 242 -7.44 11.67 -8.65
CA VAL A 242 -6.00 11.88 -8.94
C VAL A 242 -5.49 10.88 -9.98
N PHE A 243 -5.90 9.61 -9.89
CA PHE A 243 -5.40 8.55 -10.77
C PHE A 243 -6.30 8.26 -11.98
N GLY A 244 -7.53 8.79 -12.02
CA GLY A 244 -8.49 8.53 -13.10
C GLY A 244 -8.95 7.07 -13.20
N ARG A 245 -8.73 6.26 -12.14
CA ARG A 245 -9.09 4.84 -12.06
C ARG A 245 -9.46 4.48 -10.61
N PHE A 246 -10.15 3.36 -10.42
CA PHE A 246 -10.48 2.84 -9.09
C PHE A 246 -9.26 2.21 -8.38
N PRO A 247 -9.23 2.22 -7.03
CA PRO A 247 -8.27 1.44 -6.26
C PRO A 247 -8.36 -0.06 -6.59
N GLU A 248 -7.23 -0.76 -6.55
CA GLU A 248 -7.19 -2.19 -6.84
C GLU A 248 -8.06 -3.00 -5.85
N GLY A 249 -8.93 -3.85 -6.38
CA GLY A 249 -9.87 -4.66 -5.57
C GLY A 249 -11.17 -3.96 -5.19
N TRP A 250 -11.40 -2.73 -5.66
CA TRP A 250 -12.65 -1.99 -5.44
C TRP A 250 -13.41 -1.90 -6.78
N ALA A 251 -14.62 -2.46 -6.83
CA ALA A 251 -15.53 -2.35 -7.97
C ALA A 251 -16.54 -1.21 -7.76
N GLN A 252 -17.12 -0.69 -8.83
CA GLN A 252 -18.12 0.38 -8.80
C GLN A 252 -19.35 0.02 -7.92
N GLU A 253 -19.68 -1.27 -7.84
CA GLU A 253 -20.76 -1.85 -7.02
C GLU A 253 -20.57 -1.64 -5.49
N GLU A 254 -19.32 -1.53 -5.00
CA GLU A 254 -19.07 -1.25 -3.57
C GLU A 254 -19.34 0.22 -3.20
N LEU A 255 -19.35 1.12 -4.18
CA LEU A 255 -19.72 2.52 -3.98
C LEU A 255 -21.25 2.69 -3.95
N GLU A 256 -21.95 1.92 -4.79
CA GLU A 256 -23.42 1.94 -4.93
C GLU A 256 -24.11 1.31 -3.71
N SER A 257 -23.54 0.25 -3.15
CA SER A 257 -24.00 -0.36 -1.89
C SER A 257 -23.77 0.51 -0.65
N ALA A 258 -22.75 1.37 -0.66
CA ALA A 258 -22.47 2.31 0.43
C ALA A 258 -23.29 3.62 0.35
N ASN A 259 -23.86 3.94 -0.82
CA ASN A 259 -24.64 5.16 -1.05
C ASN A 259 -26.16 5.00 -0.86
N GLY A 260 -26.63 3.81 -0.46
CA GLY A 260 -28.06 3.62 -0.14
C GLY A 260 -28.99 3.88 -1.33
N THR A 261 -28.54 3.62 -2.55
CA THR A 261 -29.45 3.60 -3.70
C THR A 261 -30.05 2.21 -3.74
N GLU A 262 -31.26 2.06 -3.19
CA GLU A 262 -32.13 0.93 -3.56
C GLU A 262 -32.35 1.02 -5.07
N VAL A 263 -31.56 0.28 -5.84
CA VAL A 263 -31.92 0.00 -7.22
C VAL A 263 -33.10 -0.96 -7.14
N ALA A 264 -34.28 -0.45 -7.52
CA ALA A 264 -35.51 -1.23 -7.60
C ALA A 264 -35.24 -2.55 -8.35
N PRO A 265 -35.77 -3.69 -7.87
CA PRO A 265 -35.55 -4.96 -8.55
C PRO A 265 -36.08 -4.88 -9.98
N ALA A 266 -35.29 -5.41 -10.93
CA ALA A 266 -35.66 -5.51 -12.32
C ALA A 266 -36.95 -6.35 -12.49
N PRO A 267 -37.83 -6.00 -13.44
CA PRO A 267 -39.14 -6.63 -13.57
C PRO A 267 -39.03 -7.97 -14.31
N GLU A 268 -38.46 -9.00 -13.66
CA GLU A 268 -38.46 -10.36 -14.21
C GLU A 268 -38.88 -11.46 -13.22
N GLU A 269 -39.33 -11.13 -12.01
CA GLU A 269 -39.99 -12.08 -11.10
C GLU A 269 -41.51 -11.82 -11.01
N PHE A 270 -42.22 -11.84 -12.14
CA PHE A 270 -43.68 -11.92 -12.16
C PHE A 270 -44.15 -12.79 -13.34
N ILE A 271 -43.90 -14.10 -13.26
CA ILE A 271 -44.77 -15.08 -13.92
C ILE A 271 -44.92 -16.28 -12.97
N SER A 272 -45.92 -16.22 -12.09
CA SER A 272 -46.65 -17.40 -11.68
C SER A 272 -47.81 -17.60 -12.68
N PRO A 273 -48.08 -18.80 -13.16
CA PRO A 273 -49.43 -19.19 -13.49
C PRO A 273 -49.99 -20.04 -12.36
N GLU A 274 -50.89 -19.45 -11.57
CA GLU A 274 -51.96 -20.22 -10.96
C GLU A 274 -52.91 -20.68 -12.07
N THR A 275 -53.28 -21.95 -12.04
CA THR A 275 -54.64 -22.36 -12.41
C THR A 275 -55.16 -23.30 -11.34
N ASP A 276 -56.17 -22.78 -10.65
CA ASP A 276 -57.09 -23.41 -9.73
C ASP A 276 -57.83 -24.63 -10.32
N GLY A 277 -58.22 -25.53 -9.43
CA GLY A 277 -59.61 -25.98 -9.37
C GLY A 277 -59.91 -27.45 -9.71
N ALA A 278 -60.15 -28.23 -8.64
CA ALA A 278 -61.41 -28.97 -8.37
C ALA A 278 -61.28 -30.47 -8.03
N VAL A 279 -61.32 -30.76 -6.73
CA VAL A 279 -62.32 -31.58 -6.00
C VAL A 279 -62.67 -33.02 -6.50
N ASN A 280 -62.35 -33.99 -5.63
CA ASN A 280 -63.18 -35.07 -5.04
C ASN A 280 -62.78 -36.56 -5.21
N MET A 281 -62.76 -37.22 -4.04
CA MET A 281 -63.15 -38.59 -3.67
C MET A 281 -62.70 -39.78 -4.56
N ASP A 282 -61.85 -40.66 -4.04
CA ASP A 282 -62.27 -41.89 -3.35
C ASP A 282 -61.06 -42.81 -3.03
N ASN A 283 -61.07 -43.35 -1.81
CA ASN A 283 -60.32 -44.55 -1.41
C ASN A 283 -61.14 -45.76 -1.94
N PRO A 284 -60.57 -46.91 -2.34
CA PRO A 284 -59.93 -47.82 -1.39
C PRO A 284 -58.82 -48.75 -1.94
N ALA A 285 -58.12 -49.40 -0.98
CA ALA A 285 -57.51 -50.76 -1.00
C ALA A 285 -56.59 -51.13 -2.19
N VAL A 286 -55.37 -51.61 -1.98
CA VAL A 286 -54.94 -52.81 -1.23
C VAL A 286 -53.48 -52.64 -0.79
#